data_AF-M5U8W2-F1
#
_entry.id   AF-M5U8W2-F1
#
_cell.length_a   1.000
_cell.length_b   1.000
_cell.length_c   1.000
_cell.angle_alpha   90.00
_cell.angle_beta   90.00
_cell.angle_gamma   90.00
#
_symmetry.space_group_name_H-M   'P 1'
#
loop_
_entity.id
_entity.type
_entity.pdbx_description
1 polymer ?
#
loop_
_entity_poly.entity_id
_entity_poly.type
_entity_poly.pdbx_seq_one_letter_code
_entity_poly.pdbx_strand_id
1 'polypeptide(L)'
;MLQLTAVAHSQGFVITQNQFESWIFSTLRNQANARTVLKDRIKLEIDRLDQVAPLTQTQKVKIRFAGKGDISRFFRDADAAIAEFKKREAAGEINQNAINEIYQLAMPLQQRLSKGLFRDNSLLQKVAKATMDQQQSLELEKRSKRKLNRRLDLVCAAYVGNLGRQVSMTKDQRDEFSKLLRENIDIGLASAAYLSYVVMIKASELPNEEFEKIFDETQLNAIRGSFAQVRGLKANLQQMGVLDE
;
A
#
# COMPACT_ATOMS: atom_id res chain seq x y z
N MET A 1 32.98 36.62 -44.14
CA MET A 1 31.89 36.08 -43.31
C MET A 1 31.88 34.57 -43.47
N LEU A 2 32.31 33.82 -42.45
CA LEU A 2 32.27 32.35 -42.42
C LEU A 2 31.32 31.96 -41.29
N GLN A 3 30.15 31.42 -41.62
CA GLN A 3 29.21 30.85 -40.65
C GLN A 3 29.67 29.43 -40.30
N LEU A 4 30.13 29.26 -39.06
CA LEU A 4 30.36 27.96 -38.43
C LEU A 4 29.02 27.38 -37.98
N THR A 5 28.46 26.45 -38.77
CA THR A 5 27.35 25.60 -38.34
C THR A 5 27.88 24.50 -37.41
N ALA A 6 27.73 24.70 -36.11
CA ALA A 6 27.97 23.66 -35.11
C ALA A 6 26.83 22.63 -35.14
N VAL A 7 27.11 21.43 -35.67
CA VAL A 7 26.18 20.31 -35.64
C VAL A 7 26.24 19.69 -34.24
N ALA A 8 25.28 20.05 -33.38
CA ALA A 8 25.09 19.43 -32.08
C ALA A 8 24.75 17.95 -32.27
N HIS A 9 25.73 17.07 -32.05
CA HIS A 9 25.50 15.63 -31.98
C HIS A 9 24.74 15.35 -30.69
N SER A 10 23.43 15.11 -30.77
CA SER A 10 22.67 14.52 -29.67
C SER A 10 23.34 13.18 -29.33
N GLN A 11 23.99 13.08 -28.17
CA GLN A 11 24.50 11.80 -27.68
C GLN A 11 23.32 10.82 -27.70
N GLY A 12 23.41 9.78 -28.53
CA GLY A 12 22.35 8.80 -28.72
C GLY A 12 21.97 8.20 -27.38
N PHE A 13 20.80 8.57 -26.88
CA PHE A 13 20.28 8.00 -25.65
C PHE A 13 19.90 6.54 -25.94
N VAL A 14 20.65 5.61 -25.36
CA VAL A 14 20.40 4.17 -25.46
C VAL A 14 20.17 3.62 -24.06
N ILE A 15 19.06 2.91 -23.88
CA ILE A 15 18.77 2.20 -22.63
C ILE A 15 19.44 0.85 -22.69
N THR A 16 20.25 0.53 -21.69
CA THR A 16 20.86 -0.80 -21.56
C THR A 16 19.91 -1.79 -20.89
N GLN A 17 20.12 -3.10 -21.09
CA GLN A 17 19.38 -4.13 -20.34
C GLN A 17 19.44 -3.91 -18.82
N ASN A 18 20.61 -3.54 -18.28
CA ASN A 18 20.76 -3.26 -16.85
C ASN A 18 19.88 -2.09 -16.39
N GLN A 19 19.75 -1.06 -17.22
CA GLN A 19 18.88 0.08 -16.95
C GLN A 19 17.41 -0.35 -16.97
N PHE A 20 16.99 -1.18 -17.92
CA PHE A 20 15.64 -1.73 -17.98
C PHE A 20 15.32 -2.62 -16.77
N GLU A 21 16.23 -3.53 -16.39
CA GLU A 21 16.09 -4.35 -15.19
C GLU A 21 15.98 -3.50 -13.92
N SER A 22 16.72 -2.39 -13.84
CA SER A 22 16.61 -1.46 -12.70
C SER A 22 15.22 -0.84 -12.57
N TRP A 23 14.48 -0.66 -13.66
CA TRP A 23 13.10 -0.20 -13.61
C TRP A 23 12.16 -1.24 -13.01
N ILE A 24 12.37 -2.52 -13.34
CA ILE A 24 11.58 -3.64 -12.80
C ILE A 24 11.92 -3.87 -11.31
N PHE A 25 13.20 -3.97 -10.97
CA PHE A 25 13.67 -4.41 -9.66
C PHE A 25 13.92 -3.27 -8.69
N SER A 26 13.92 -2.02 -9.15
CA SER A 26 14.08 -0.80 -8.34
C SER A 26 15.29 -0.93 -7.39
N THR A 27 15.04 -0.86 -6.08
CA THR A 27 16.06 -0.96 -5.02
C THR A 27 16.81 -2.29 -4.97
N LEU A 28 16.26 -3.36 -5.57
CA LEU A 28 16.90 -4.67 -5.64
C LEU A 28 17.94 -4.75 -6.76
N ARG A 29 18.05 -3.71 -7.60
CA ARG A 29 19.02 -3.52 -8.69
C ARG A 29 18.89 -4.49 -9.87
N ASN A 30 18.94 -5.81 -9.62
CA ASN A 30 18.93 -6.82 -10.68
C ASN A 30 18.16 -8.09 -10.27
N GLN A 31 17.94 -8.95 -11.26
CA GLN A 31 17.15 -10.17 -11.10
C GLN A 31 17.75 -11.15 -10.07
N ALA A 32 19.06 -11.34 -10.09
CA ALA A 32 19.73 -12.31 -9.21
C ALA A 32 19.59 -11.91 -7.73
N ASN A 33 19.87 -10.65 -7.40
CA ASN A 33 19.69 -10.12 -6.05
C ASN A 33 18.22 -10.14 -5.63
N ALA A 34 17.30 -9.78 -6.53
CA ALA A 34 15.87 -9.85 -6.26
C ALA A 34 15.41 -11.28 -5.88
N ARG A 35 15.92 -12.32 -6.56
CA ARG A 35 15.61 -13.72 -6.22
C ARG A 35 16.06 -14.08 -4.80
N THR A 36 17.25 -13.66 -4.39
CA THR A 36 17.77 -13.93 -3.04
C THR A 36 16.94 -13.22 -1.98
N VAL A 37 16.72 -11.91 -2.13
CA VAL A 37 15.94 -11.11 -1.18
C VAL A 37 14.51 -11.63 -1.04
N LEU A 38 13.87 -12.04 -2.15
CA LEU A 38 12.52 -12.58 -2.11
C LEU A 38 12.44 -13.95 -1.42
N LYS A 39 13.48 -14.80 -1.55
CA LYS A 39 13.55 -16.07 -0.80
C LYS A 39 13.66 -15.82 0.70
N ASP A 40 14.49 -14.88 1.12
CA ASP A 40 14.61 -14.49 2.53
C ASP A 40 13.30 -13.89 3.04
N ARG A 41 12.61 -13.15 2.19
CA ARG A 41 11.30 -12.60 2.52
C ARG A 41 10.25 -13.68 2.76
N ILE A 42 10.26 -14.82 2.05
CA ILE A 42 9.40 -15.97 2.39
C ILE A 42 9.68 -16.45 3.82
N LYS A 43 10.95 -16.56 4.20
CA LYS A 43 11.33 -16.98 5.56
C LYS A 43 10.77 -16.01 6.59
N LEU A 44 10.96 -14.70 6.39
CA LEU A 44 10.42 -13.67 7.30
C LEU A 44 8.88 -13.72 7.40
N GLU A 45 8.18 -13.97 6.30
CA GLU A 45 6.71 -14.10 6.34
C GLU A 45 6.27 -15.34 7.13
N ILE A 46 6.97 -16.47 7.00
CA ILE A 46 6.71 -17.68 7.80
C ILE A 46 7.01 -17.42 9.27
N ASP A 47 8.16 -16.84 9.60
CA ASP A 47 8.56 -16.53 10.98
C ASP A 47 7.55 -15.57 11.63
N ARG A 48 7.06 -14.57 10.87
CA ARG A 48 6.01 -13.65 11.32
C ARG A 48 4.71 -14.37 11.66
N LEU A 49 4.29 -15.35 10.84
CA LEU A 49 3.09 -16.16 11.09
C LEU A 49 3.28 -17.06 12.31
N ASP A 50 4.43 -17.72 12.40
CA ASP A 50 4.82 -18.62 13.50
C ASP A 50 4.81 -17.93 14.87
N GLN A 51 5.21 -16.65 14.91
CA GLN A 51 5.13 -15.82 16.12
C GLN A 51 3.70 -15.49 16.57
N VAL A 52 2.70 -15.57 15.69
CA VAL A 52 1.28 -15.38 16.06
C VAL A 52 0.65 -16.69 16.47
N ALA A 53 0.86 -17.70 15.62
CA ALA A 53 0.19 -18.96 15.61
C ALA A 53 1.25 -20.01 15.29
N PRO A 54 1.78 -20.71 16.30
CA PRO A 54 2.89 -21.66 16.13
C PRO A 54 2.57 -22.67 15.03
N LEU A 55 3.40 -22.70 13.99
CA LEU A 55 3.21 -23.52 12.80
C LEU A 55 3.98 -24.84 12.95
N THR A 56 3.34 -25.94 12.56
CA THR A 56 4.01 -27.23 12.40
C THR A 56 5.02 -27.17 11.25
N GLN A 57 6.00 -28.09 11.26
CA GLN A 57 6.96 -28.18 10.18
C GLN A 57 6.30 -28.43 8.82
N THR A 58 5.24 -29.25 8.78
CA THR A 58 4.45 -29.51 7.58
C THR A 58 3.78 -28.24 7.03
N GLN A 59 3.19 -27.41 7.90
CA GLN A 59 2.62 -26.12 7.51
C GLN A 59 3.70 -25.18 6.94
N LYS A 60 4.85 -25.07 7.62
CA LYS A 60 5.99 -24.25 7.15
C LYS A 60 6.47 -24.66 5.75
N VAL A 61 6.55 -25.97 5.47
CA VAL A 61 6.93 -26.49 4.15
C VAL A 61 5.90 -26.10 3.08
N LYS A 62 4.60 -26.29 3.34
CA LYS A 62 3.53 -25.93 2.40
C LYS A 62 3.52 -24.43 2.09
N ILE A 63 3.61 -23.57 3.11
CA ILE A 63 3.65 -22.11 2.95
C ILE A 63 4.90 -21.67 2.18
N ARG A 64 6.06 -22.27 2.47
CA ARG A 64 7.31 -21.99 1.74
C ARG A 64 7.19 -22.38 0.26
N PHE A 65 6.59 -23.52 -0.04
CA PHE A 65 6.37 -23.97 -1.41
C PHE A 65 5.46 -23.00 -2.17
N ALA A 66 4.36 -22.57 -1.52
CA ALA A 66 3.47 -21.55 -2.07
C ALA A 66 4.19 -20.22 -2.37
N GLY A 67 5.04 -19.75 -1.45
CA GLY A 67 5.88 -18.57 -1.66
C GLY A 67 6.85 -18.72 -2.84
N LYS A 68 7.46 -19.89 -3.01
CA LYS A 68 8.30 -20.18 -4.20
C LYS A 68 7.47 -20.10 -5.49
N GLY A 69 6.21 -20.53 -5.44
CA GLY A 69 5.26 -20.38 -6.54
C GLY A 69 4.99 -18.91 -6.89
N ASP A 70 4.74 -18.06 -5.89
CA ASP A 70 4.58 -16.60 -6.08
C ASP A 70 5.82 -15.98 -6.74
N ILE A 71 7.03 -16.32 -6.25
CA ILE A 71 8.31 -15.89 -6.84
C ILE A 71 8.43 -16.37 -8.30
N SER A 72 8.14 -17.64 -8.56
CA SER A 72 8.27 -18.23 -9.90
C SER A 72 7.36 -17.54 -10.91
N ARG A 73 6.09 -17.31 -10.54
CA ARG A 73 5.14 -16.55 -11.37
C ARG A 73 5.65 -15.14 -11.64
N PHE A 74 6.16 -14.45 -10.62
CA PHE A 74 6.71 -13.12 -10.79
C PHE A 74 7.86 -13.07 -11.80
N PHE A 75 8.83 -13.96 -11.65
CA PHE A 75 10.00 -13.98 -12.53
C PHE A 75 9.67 -14.46 -13.94
N ARG A 76 8.71 -15.36 -14.13
CA ARG A 76 8.25 -15.71 -15.48
C ARG A 76 7.75 -14.49 -16.24
N ASP A 77 6.96 -13.63 -15.59
CA ASP A 77 6.46 -12.41 -16.22
C ASP A 77 7.59 -11.39 -16.45
N ALA A 78 8.56 -11.30 -15.52
CA ALA A 78 9.74 -10.45 -15.69
C ALA A 78 10.67 -10.93 -16.82
N ASP A 79 10.88 -12.23 -16.93
CA ASP A 79 11.68 -12.86 -18.00
C ASP A 79 11.03 -12.61 -19.36
N ALA A 80 9.70 -12.65 -19.45
CA ALA A 80 8.95 -12.29 -20.66
C ALA A 80 9.15 -10.80 -21.04
N ALA A 81 9.08 -9.88 -20.07
CA ALA A 81 9.33 -8.47 -20.31
C ALA A 81 10.79 -8.19 -20.76
N ILE A 82 11.76 -8.87 -20.16
CA ILE A 82 13.18 -8.78 -20.55
C ILE A 82 13.41 -9.35 -21.96
N ALA A 83 12.75 -10.45 -22.30
CA ALA A 83 12.83 -11.03 -23.65
C ALA A 83 12.25 -10.08 -24.71
N GLU A 84 11.11 -9.44 -24.42
CA GLU A 84 10.51 -8.44 -25.31
C GLU A 84 11.43 -7.21 -25.47
N PHE A 85 12.03 -6.73 -24.37
CA PHE A 85 13.04 -5.66 -24.44
C PHE A 85 14.20 -6.03 -25.38
N LYS A 86 14.78 -7.22 -25.21
CA LYS A 86 15.91 -7.70 -26.05
C LYS A 86 15.54 -7.83 -27.52
N LYS A 87 14.32 -8.26 -27.82
CA LYS A 87 13.82 -8.35 -29.18
C LYS A 87 13.78 -6.97 -29.84
N ARG A 88 13.26 -5.95 -29.13
CA ARG A 88 13.22 -4.56 -29.60
C ARG A 88 14.62 -3.95 -29.72
N GLU A 89 15.51 -4.26 -28.79
CA GLU A 89 16.93 -3.87 -28.84
C GLU A 89 17.60 -4.39 -30.12
N ALA A 90 17.45 -5.68 -30.41
CA ALA A 90 18.01 -6.32 -31.60
C ALA A 90 17.42 -5.79 -32.91
N ALA A 91 16.16 -5.34 -32.88
CA ALA A 91 15.50 -4.71 -34.03
C ALA A 91 15.88 -3.22 -34.23
N GLY A 92 16.66 -2.63 -33.31
CA GLY A 92 17.00 -1.19 -33.36
C GLY A 92 15.83 -0.28 -32.99
N GLU A 93 14.80 -0.80 -32.32
CA GLU A 93 13.57 -0.08 -31.98
C GLU A 93 13.69 0.70 -30.66
N ILE A 94 14.80 0.57 -29.93
CA ILE A 94 15.04 1.31 -28.68
C ILE A 94 15.65 2.67 -29.00
N ASN A 95 14.78 3.66 -29.17
CA ASN A 95 15.15 5.07 -29.34
C ASN A 95 14.38 5.96 -28.37
N GLN A 96 14.65 7.28 -28.38
CA GLN A 96 14.02 8.24 -27.47
C GLN A 96 12.49 8.23 -27.53
N ASN A 97 11.89 7.97 -28.69
CA ASN A 97 10.44 7.95 -28.86
C ASN A 97 9.81 6.68 -28.27
N ALA A 98 10.55 5.57 -28.25
CA ALA A 98 10.09 4.27 -27.75
C ALA A 98 10.24 4.09 -26.23
N ILE A 99 10.93 5.01 -25.53
CA ILE A 99 11.20 4.91 -24.08
C ILE A 99 9.91 4.67 -23.28
N ASN A 100 8.86 5.43 -23.60
CA ASN A 100 7.59 5.33 -22.89
C ASN A 100 6.99 3.94 -23.02
N GLU A 101 7.02 3.34 -24.21
CA GLU A 101 6.52 1.99 -24.45
C GLU A 101 7.33 0.94 -23.69
N ILE A 102 8.66 1.05 -23.71
CA ILE A 102 9.54 0.16 -22.95
C ILE A 102 9.25 0.28 -21.45
N TYR A 103 9.06 1.50 -20.95
CA TYR A 103 8.73 1.73 -19.54
C TYR A 103 7.39 1.08 -19.15
N GLN A 104 6.39 1.06 -20.04
CA GLN A 104 5.12 0.37 -19.80
C GLN A 104 5.28 -1.14 -19.61
N LEU A 105 6.33 -1.78 -20.16
CA LEU A 105 6.62 -3.19 -19.89
C LEU A 105 7.09 -3.42 -18.45
N ALA A 106 7.87 -2.50 -17.91
CA ALA A 106 8.46 -2.62 -16.56
C ALA A 106 7.48 -2.19 -15.45
N MET A 107 6.66 -1.18 -15.72
CA MET A 107 5.83 -0.51 -14.70
C MET A 107 4.91 -1.49 -13.91
N PRO A 108 4.16 -2.41 -14.52
CA PRO A 108 3.29 -3.32 -13.76
C PRO A 108 4.08 -4.26 -12.84
N LEU A 109 5.27 -4.69 -13.27
CA LEU A 109 6.15 -5.55 -12.49
C LEU A 109 6.74 -4.79 -11.30
N GLN A 110 7.18 -3.56 -11.52
CA GLN A 110 7.66 -2.65 -10.49
C GLN A 110 6.58 -2.41 -9.43
N GLN A 111 5.35 -2.11 -9.86
CA GLN A 111 4.20 -1.89 -8.96
C GLN A 111 3.87 -3.14 -8.14
N ARG A 112 3.92 -4.33 -8.76
CA ARG A 112 3.68 -5.59 -8.07
C ARG A 112 4.76 -5.87 -7.03
N LEU A 113 6.02 -5.59 -7.35
CA LEU A 113 7.14 -5.75 -6.43
C LEU A 113 7.07 -4.76 -5.26
N SER A 114 6.75 -3.48 -5.53
CA SER A 114 6.67 -2.41 -4.53
C SER A 114 5.50 -2.60 -3.56
N LYS A 115 4.35 -3.08 -4.04
CA LYS A 115 3.22 -3.51 -3.19
C LYS A 115 3.61 -4.69 -2.28
N GLY A 116 4.51 -5.54 -2.79
CA GLY A 116 5.02 -6.74 -2.14
C GLY A 116 4.35 -8.00 -2.68
N LEU A 117 5.13 -9.03 -3.01
CA LEU A 117 4.64 -10.24 -3.66
C LEU A 117 3.80 -11.15 -2.76
N PHE A 118 3.96 -11.07 -1.44
CA PHE A 118 3.33 -11.99 -0.47
C PHE A 118 2.17 -11.34 0.31
N ARG A 119 1.49 -10.38 -0.33
CA ARG A 119 0.35 -9.64 0.24
C ARG A 119 -0.97 -10.36 -0.03
N ASP A 120 -2.07 -9.65 0.20
CA ASP A 120 -3.42 -10.12 -0.03
C ASP A 120 -3.56 -10.76 -1.42
N ASN A 121 -4.21 -11.91 -1.47
CA ASN A 121 -4.41 -12.77 -2.65
C ASN A 121 -3.17 -13.51 -3.20
N SER A 122 -1.98 -13.39 -2.60
CA SER A 122 -0.84 -14.23 -2.99
C SER A 122 -1.08 -15.71 -2.68
N LEU A 123 -0.41 -16.61 -3.40
CA LEU A 123 -0.51 -18.06 -3.15
C LEU A 123 -0.03 -18.40 -1.74
N LEU A 124 1.06 -17.77 -1.27
CA LEU A 124 1.56 -17.89 0.10
C LEU A 124 0.45 -17.59 1.11
N GLN A 125 -0.24 -16.46 1.01
CA GLN A 125 -1.29 -16.08 1.95
C GLN A 125 -2.49 -17.04 1.90
N LYS A 126 -2.91 -17.45 0.70
CA LYS A 126 -4.00 -18.41 0.51
C LYS A 126 -3.68 -19.77 1.14
N VAL A 127 -2.47 -20.27 0.90
CA VAL A 127 -2.02 -21.55 1.48
C VAL A 127 -1.82 -21.42 2.98
N ALA A 128 -1.29 -20.31 3.48
CA ALA A 128 -1.20 -20.08 4.92
C ALA A 128 -2.57 -20.20 5.58
N LYS A 129 -3.58 -19.45 5.11
CA LYS A 129 -4.96 -19.53 5.62
C LYS A 129 -5.56 -20.94 5.51
N ALA A 130 -5.37 -21.61 4.38
CA ALA A 130 -5.95 -22.94 4.16
C ALA A 130 -5.23 -24.08 4.90
N THR A 131 -4.01 -23.86 5.40
CA THR A 131 -3.23 -24.89 6.12
C THR A 131 -3.27 -24.73 7.63
N MET A 132 -3.80 -23.62 8.12
CA MET A 132 -3.98 -23.36 9.54
C MET A 132 -5.16 -24.15 10.10
N ASP A 133 -5.04 -24.61 11.33
CA ASP A 133 -6.19 -25.12 12.08
C ASP A 133 -7.09 -23.97 12.58
N GLN A 134 -8.21 -24.34 13.19
CA GLN A 134 -9.19 -23.38 13.69
C GLN A 134 -8.61 -22.44 14.76
N GLN A 135 -7.79 -22.97 15.67
CA GLN A 135 -7.20 -22.18 16.77
C GLN A 135 -6.17 -21.17 16.24
N GLN A 136 -5.29 -21.61 15.34
CA GLN A 136 -4.32 -20.76 14.65
C GLN A 136 -5.01 -19.64 13.85
N SER A 137 -6.11 -19.97 13.16
CA SER A 137 -6.90 -19.00 12.38
C SER A 137 -7.52 -17.92 13.27
N LEU A 138 -8.09 -18.32 14.41
CA LEU A 138 -8.67 -17.39 15.39
C LEU A 138 -7.61 -16.43 15.97
N GLU A 139 -6.41 -16.92 16.31
CA GLU A 139 -5.34 -16.07 16.83
C GLU A 139 -4.82 -15.06 15.80
N LEU A 140 -4.76 -15.46 14.52
CA LEU A 140 -4.41 -14.54 13.43
C LEU A 140 -5.47 -13.48 13.19
N GLU A 141 -6.75 -13.84 13.23
CA GLU A 141 -7.85 -12.88 13.15
C GLU A 141 -7.80 -11.89 14.30
N LYS A 142 -7.63 -12.38 15.53
CA LYS A 142 -7.48 -11.55 16.74
C LYS A 142 -6.29 -10.59 16.64
N ARG A 143 -5.13 -11.06 16.16
CA ARG A 143 -3.97 -10.17 15.92
C ARG A 143 -4.24 -9.15 14.83
N SER A 144 -4.94 -9.53 13.77
CA SER A 144 -5.32 -8.63 12.68
C SER A 144 -6.27 -7.54 13.18
N LYS A 145 -7.30 -7.92 13.95
CA LYS A 145 -8.23 -6.99 14.61
C LYS A 145 -7.52 -6.06 15.58
N ARG A 146 -6.61 -6.56 16.41
CA ARG A 146 -5.77 -5.72 17.31
C ARG A 146 -4.92 -4.71 16.53
N LYS A 147 -4.33 -5.12 15.40
CA LYS A 147 -3.55 -4.21 14.56
C LYS A 147 -4.43 -3.15 13.91
N LEU A 148 -5.62 -3.51 13.46
CA LEU A 148 -6.60 -2.58 12.91
C LEU A 148 -7.03 -1.56 13.97
N ASN A 149 -7.42 -2.02 15.15
CA ASN A 149 -7.82 -1.15 16.26
C ASN A 149 -6.71 -0.18 16.67
N ARG A 150 -5.46 -0.66 16.83
CA ARG A 150 -4.32 0.23 17.14
C ARG A 150 -4.11 1.29 16.06
N ARG A 151 -4.33 0.93 14.80
CA ARG A 151 -4.19 1.86 13.68
C ARG A 151 -5.30 2.90 13.69
N LEU A 152 -6.54 2.49 13.96
CA LEU A 152 -7.67 3.39 14.21
C LEU A 152 -7.36 4.33 15.36
N ASP A 153 -6.90 3.82 16.52
CA ASP A 153 -6.55 4.61 17.69
C ASP A 153 -5.55 5.73 17.37
N LEU A 154 -4.48 5.39 16.64
CA LEU A 154 -3.45 6.34 16.25
C LEU A 154 -3.98 7.43 15.30
N VAL A 155 -4.81 7.05 14.32
CA VAL A 155 -5.36 8.01 13.36
C VAL A 155 -6.40 8.90 14.00
N CYS A 156 -7.28 8.36 14.85
CA CYS A 156 -8.22 9.15 15.64
C CYS A 156 -7.48 10.12 16.57
N ALA A 157 -6.46 9.67 17.29
CA ALA A 157 -5.66 10.53 18.16
C ALA A 157 -4.96 11.66 17.36
N ALA A 158 -4.38 11.34 16.19
CA ALA A 158 -3.77 12.34 15.33
C ALA A 158 -4.82 13.35 14.80
N TYR A 159 -6.00 12.87 14.42
CA TYR A 159 -7.10 13.73 13.97
C TYR A 159 -7.57 14.68 15.06
N VAL A 160 -7.87 14.17 16.26
CA VAL A 160 -8.25 14.98 17.43
C VAL A 160 -7.15 15.99 17.78
N GLY A 161 -5.89 15.58 17.74
CA GLY A 161 -4.75 16.47 18.00
C GLY A 161 -4.61 17.58 16.96
N ASN A 162 -4.88 17.31 15.68
CA ASN A 162 -4.85 18.32 14.62
C ASN A 162 -6.04 19.28 14.73
N LEU A 163 -7.24 18.77 14.98
CA LEU A 163 -8.43 19.58 15.17
C LEU A 163 -8.32 20.45 16.43
N GLY A 164 -7.69 19.94 17.50
CA GLY A 164 -7.42 20.69 18.73
C GLY A 164 -6.53 21.94 18.53
N ARG A 165 -5.82 22.05 17.41
CA ARG A 165 -5.07 23.26 17.03
C ARG A 165 -5.96 24.34 16.40
N GLN A 166 -7.10 23.95 15.85
CA GLN A 166 -8.08 24.84 15.21
C GLN A 166 -9.22 25.19 16.17
N VAL A 167 -9.57 24.25 17.05
CA VAL A 167 -10.65 24.36 18.03
C VAL A 167 -10.06 24.07 19.40
N SER A 168 -10.03 25.07 20.28
CA SER A 168 -9.56 24.86 21.66
C SER A 168 -10.48 23.89 22.38
N MET A 169 -9.94 22.75 22.83
CA MET A 169 -10.69 21.71 23.55
C MET A 169 -10.13 21.52 24.95
N THR A 170 -11.00 21.18 25.90
CA THR A 170 -10.55 20.68 27.21
C THR A 170 -9.96 19.27 27.06
N LYS A 171 -9.35 18.75 28.13
CA LYS A 171 -8.88 17.37 28.15
C LYS A 171 -10.06 16.39 28.00
N ASP A 172 -11.13 16.60 28.76
CA ASP A 172 -12.30 15.72 28.78
C ASP A 172 -12.99 15.69 27.41
N GLN A 173 -13.08 16.84 26.72
CA GLN A 173 -13.59 16.90 25.35
C GLN A 173 -12.76 16.10 24.35
N ARG A 174 -11.43 16.16 24.46
CA ARG A 174 -10.53 15.35 23.59
C ARG A 174 -10.67 13.86 23.86
N ASP A 175 -10.82 13.49 25.13
CA ASP A 175 -10.93 12.09 25.54
C ASP A 175 -12.28 11.51 25.09
N GLU A 176 -13.39 12.22 25.33
CA GLU A 176 -14.73 11.83 24.86
C GLU A 176 -14.83 11.82 23.34
N PHE A 177 -14.26 12.81 22.65
CA PHE A 177 -14.27 12.81 21.19
C PHE A 177 -13.44 11.67 20.60
N SER A 178 -12.26 11.40 21.17
CA SER A 178 -11.45 10.25 20.76
C SER A 178 -12.20 8.93 20.95
N LYS A 179 -12.95 8.80 22.06
CA LYS A 179 -13.78 7.63 22.35
C LYS A 179 -14.92 7.49 21.34
N LEU A 180 -15.67 8.57 21.08
CA LEU A 180 -16.74 8.60 20.08
C LEU A 180 -16.26 8.08 18.72
N LEU A 181 -15.09 8.56 18.26
CA LEU A 181 -14.50 8.13 16.99
C LEU A 181 -14.13 6.64 16.99
N ARG A 182 -13.53 6.13 18.07
CA ARG A 182 -13.11 4.72 18.16
C ARG A 182 -14.28 3.75 18.21
N GLU A 183 -15.40 4.17 18.82
CA GLU A 183 -16.58 3.32 18.99
C GLU A 183 -17.46 3.28 17.73
N ASN A 184 -17.43 4.33 16.91
CA ASN A 184 -18.37 4.48 15.79
C ASN A 184 -17.73 4.42 14.39
N ILE A 185 -16.41 4.39 14.28
CA ILE A 185 -15.72 4.38 12.98
C ILE A 185 -15.09 3.02 12.70
N ASP A 186 -15.50 2.41 11.60
CA ASP A 186 -14.76 1.34 10.94
C ASP A 186 -13.94 1.91 9.77
N ILE A 187 -12.64 1.63 9.78
CA ILE A 187 -11.70 2.04 8.72
C ILE A 187 -11.53 0.96 7.62
N GLY A 188 -12.15 -0.21 7.79
CA GLY A 188 -12.11 -1.30 6.82
C GLY A 188 -10.68 -1.67 6.41
N LEU A 189 -10.49 -1.85 5.10
CA LEU A 189 -9.18 -2.19 4.49
C LEU A 189 -8.46 -0.97 3.89
N ALA A 190 -8.84 0.24 4.27
CA ALA A 190 -8.28 1.44 3.69
C ALA A 190 -6.74 1.52 3.82
N SER A 191 -6.10 2.00 2.75
CA SER A 191 -4.65 2.15 2.68
C SER A 191 -4.15 3.18 3.69
N ALA A 192 -2.88 3.10 4.09
CA ALA A 192 -2.31 4.01 5.09
C ALA A 192 -2.33 5.47 4.66
N ALA A 193 -2.24 5.72 3.36
CA ALA A 193 -2.28 7.06 2.80
C ALA A 193 -3.64 7.75 2.97
N TYR A 194 -4.74 6.99 3.04
CA TYR A 194 -6.09 7.55 3.04
C TYR A 194 -6.81 7.46 4.39
N LEU A 195 -6.22 6.80 5.39
CA LEU A 195 -6.92 6.59 6.67
C LEU A 195 -7.39 7.87 7.34
N SER A 196 -6.58 8.93 7.33
CA SER A 196 -6.97 10.20 7.93
C SER A 196 -8.23 10.75 7.27
N TYR A 197 -8.33 10.69 5.94
CA TYR A 197 -9.53 11.12 5.22
C TYR A 197 -10.73 10.23 5.51
N VAL A 198 -10.54 8.91 5.58
CA VAL A 198 -11.60 7.96 5.95
C VAL A 198 -12.17 8.29 7.33
N VAL A 199 -11.31 8.50 8.33
CA VAL A 199 -11.74 8.87 9.69
C VAL A 199 -12.46 10.21 9.69
N MET A 200 -11.98 11.22 8.95
CA MET A 200 -12.63 12.53 8.87
C MET A 200 -14.02 12.45 8.22
N ILE A 201 -14.17 11.68 7.13
CA ILE A 201 -15.46 11.49 6.46
C ILE A 201 -16.41 10.74 7.37
N LYS A 202 -15.97 9.62 7.96
CA LYS A 202 -16.80 8.83 8.87
C LYS A 202 -17.19 9.62 10.12
N ALA A 203 -16.30 10.44 10.66
CA ALA A 203 -16.63 11.38 11.73
C ALA A 203 -17.72 12.37 11.27
N SER A 204 -17.62 12.91 10.06
CA SER A 204 -18.62 13.84 9.53
C SER A 204 -20.00 13.21 9.26
N GLU A 205 -20.09 11.88 9.23
CA GLU A 205 -21.32 11.11 9.05
C GLU A 205 -22.00 10.75 10.39
N LEU A 206 -21.34 10.97 11.53
CA LEU A 206 -21.92 10.70 12.83
C LEU A 206 -23.09 11.66 13.15
N PRO A 207 -24.10 11.24 13.92
CA PRO A 207 -25.23 12.09 14.32
C PRO A 207 -24.75 13.34 15.06
N ASN A 208 -25.38 14.49 14.78
CA ASN A 208 -25.01 15.78 15.37
C ASN A 208 -25.14 15.78 16.89
N GLU A 209 -26.11 15.03 17.40
CA GLU A 209 -26.45 14.89 18.82
C GLU A 209 -25.27 14.31 19.61
N GLU A 210 -24.43 13.48 18.99
CA GLU A 210 -23.25 12.92 19.66
C GLU A 210 -22.16 13.99 19.87
N PHE A 211 -22.05 14.96 18.96
CA PHE A 211 -21.11 16.07 19.10
C PHE A 211 -21.60 17.12 20.10
N GLU A 212 -22.90 17.36 20.15
CA GLU A 212 -23.53 18.33 21.06
C GLU A 212 -23.37 17.94 22.54
N LYS A 213 -23.18 16.65 22.83
CA LYS A 213 -22.84 16.17 24.17
C LYS A 213 -21.41 16.53 24.62
N ILE A 214 -20.52 16.82 23.67
CA ILE A 214 -19.08 16.99 23.92
C ILE A 214 -18.68 18.46 23.77
N PHE A 215 -19.21 19.16 22.78
CA PHE A 215 -18.74 20.46 22.35
C PHE A 215 -19.78 21.57 22.57
N ASP A 216 -19.31 22.78 22.87
CA ASP A 216 -20.16 23.96 22.87
C ASP A 216 -20.48 24.43 21.43
N GLU A 217 -21.42 25.36 21.29
CA GLU A 217 -21.89 25.84 19.98
C GLU A 217 -20.78 26.48 19.13
N THR A 218 -19.82 27.16 19.75
CA THR A 218 -18.70 27.80 19.04
C THR A 218 -17.77 26.74 18.46
N GLN A 219 -17.42 25.74 19.27
CA GLN A 219 -16.61 24.60 18.85
C GLN A 219 -17.33 23.79 17.76
N LEU A 220 -18.62 23.51 17.93
CA LEU A 220 -19.44 22.78 16.96
C LEU A 220 -19.46 23.45 15.60
N ASN A 221 -19.62 24.77 15.55
CA ASN A 221 -19.63 25.51 14.29
C ASN A 221 -18.29 25.40 13.55
N ALA A 222 -17.17 25.46 14.27
CA ALA A 222 -15.84 25.25 13.68
C ALA A 222 -15.66 23.80 13.16
N ILE A 223 -16.09 22.80 13.92
CA ILE A 223 -16.03 21.39 13.52
C ILE A 223 -16.88 21.13 12.28
N ARG A 224 -18.10 21.68 12.24
CA ARG A 224 -19.01 21.57 11.08
C ARG A 224 -18.41 22.16 9.80
N GLY A 225 -17.69 23.27 9.92
CA GLY A 225 -16.92 23.85 8.81
C GLY A 225 -15.90 22.87 8.22
N SER A 226 -15.14 22.20 9.10
CA SER A 226 -14.18 21.15 8.69
C SER A 226 -14.88 19.96 8.02
N PHE A 227 -16.01 19.50 8.59
CA PHE A 227 -16.80 18.40 8.01
C PHE A 227 -17.32 18.70 6.61
N ALA A 228 -17.82 19.91 6.35
CA ALA A 228 -18.29 20.31 5.03
C ALA A 228 -17.18 20.18 3.97
N GLN A 229 -15.95 20.58 4.30
CA GLN A 229 -14.80 20.48 3.41
C GLN A 229 -14.48 19.02 3.05
N VAL A 230 -14.46 18.13 4.04
CA VAL A 230 -14.05 16.74 3.85
C VAL A 230 -15.15 15.93 3.14
N ARG A 231 -16.43 16.23 3.37
CA ARG A 231 -17.54 15.59 2.63
C ARG A 231 -17.42 15.79 1.11
N GLY A 232 -16.87 16.92 0.67
CA GLY A 232 -16.56 17.16 -0.75
C GLY A 232 -15.57 16.16 -1.36
N LEU A 233 -14.75 15.49 -0.54
CA LEU A 233 -13.78 14.48 -0.98
C LEU A 233 -14.37 13.05 -1.04
N LYS A 234 -15.58 12.83 -0.51
CA LYS A 234 -16.17 11.48 -0.39
C LYS A 234 -16.31 10.79 -1.76
N ALA A 235 -16.89 11.48 -2.74
CA ALA A 235 -17.09 10.93 -4.08
C ALA A 235 -15.76 10.53 -4.75
N ASN A 236 -14.70 11.32 -4.53
CA ASN A 236 -13.37 11.01 -5.06
C ASN A 236 -12.81 9.72 -4.43
N LEU A 237 -12.91 9.57 -3.11
CA LEU A 237 -12.42 8.37 -2.41
C LEU A 237 -13.23 7.11 -2.75
N GLN A 238 -14.53 7.25 -3.02
CA GLN A 238 -15.36 6.15 -3.54
C GLN A 238 -14.93 5.76 -4.95
N GLN A 239 -14.70 6.73 -5.84
CA GLN A 239 -14.18 6.46 -7.20
C GLN A 239 -12.80 5.77 -7.18
N MET A 240 -11.98 6.04 -6.16
CA MET A 240 -10.69 5.38 -5.95
C MET A 240 -10.78 4.00 -5.29
N GLY A 241 -11.98 3.55 -4.90
CA GLY A 241 -12.21 2.29 -4.19
C GLY A 241 -11.62 2.26 -2.77
N VAL A 242 -11.48 3.44 -2.16
CA VAL A 242 -10.96 3.58 -0.78
C VAL A 242 -12.10 3.50 0.25
N LEU A 243 -13.27 4.03 -0.11
CA LEU A 243 -14.51 3.94 0.64
C LEU A 243 -15.51 3.09 -0.13
N ASP A 244 -16.29 2.30 0.61
CA ASP A 244 -17.46 1.63 0.06
C ASP A 244 -18.57 2.66 -0.25
N GLU A 245 -19.51 2.28 -1.13
CA GLU A 245 -20.66 3.12 -1.52
C GLU A 245 -21.59 3.44 -0.35
#